data_AF-A0A0V7ZK07-F1
#
_entry.id   AF-A0A0V7ZK07-F1
#
_cell.length_a   1.000
_cell.length_b   1.000
_cell.length_c   1.000
_cell.angle_alpha   90.00
_cell.angle_beta   90.00
_cell.angle_gamma   90.00
#
_symmetry.space_group_name_H-M   'P 1'
#
loop_
_entity.id
_entity.type
_entity.pdbx_description
1 polymer ?
#
loop_
_entity_poly.entity_id
_entity_poly.type
_entity_poly.pdbx_seq_one_letter_code
_entity_poly.pdbx_strand_id
1 'polypeptide(L)'
;MGQQKSRRKRGVILTTKGLNKFFEARESQEVEKNYGYRYTLEELSDRTGLVPMTITKVLNCKAGVDKQTLLQLFKAFGLELRKSDYTFPTPALVQSKSEILRRTDWGDAIDVSVFYGREDELQTLQDWIVKDCSRFVAVYGIGGIGKTALSVKLAQRIQEKFEFVIWRSIRNSPSVEEIIGKSIQFFADDQTINLPESLFNRLSLFLHYLKAHRCLIILDGIETIFQGGEPVGQYREGYEGYSELFKLVGETSHQSCLLIASREKPKEIISLGGASLPVRSLQIVGLETADVKAILNSKGILNVSDAECLQLIESYGGNPQALKIVATSIQDLFAGNISEFFAQNITVFGDIQELLDQQFNRLSVLEQEIMYWLAMNQKPVKLNQFSQNITYPEKLPQVLGAVESLRRRSLLENNHGFFSLKPAVREYVNQKRLVEGVFKEENELVIGNW
;
A
#
# COMPACT_ATOMS: atom_id res chain seq x y z
N MET A 1 -31.34 13.85 -51.52
CA MET A 1 -31.72 14.53 -50.26
C MET A 1 -32.30 13.50 -49.30
N GLY A 2 -31.47 12.96 -48.40
CA GLY A 2 -31.91 12.08 -47.32
C GLY A 2 -31.75 12.82 -45.99
N GLN A 3 -32.86 13.10 -45.29
CA GLN A 3 -32.87 13.78 -44.01
C GLN A 3 -32.12 12.95 -42.94
N GLN A 4 -30.99 13.47 -42.45
CA GLN A 4 -30.32 12.96 -41.25
C GLN A 4 -31.23 13.22 -40.02
N LYS A 5 -31.81 12.15 -39.47
CA LYS A 5 -32.51 12.20 -38.18
C LYS A 5 -31.52 12.52 -37.06
N SER A 6 -31.70 13.68 -36.43
CA SER A 6 -31.01 14.12 -35.21
C SER A 6 -31.03 13.04 -34.11
N ARG A 7 -29.85 12.54 -33.72
CA ARG A 7 -29.68 11.66 -32.55
C ARG A 7 -29.99 12.46 -31.28
N ARG A 8 -31.13 12.19 -30.63
CA ARG A 8 -31.51 12.76 -29.33
C ARG A 8 -30.37 12.61 -28.30
N LYS A 9 -29.94 13.73 -27.69
CA LYS A 9 -29.05 13.76 -26.51
C LYS A 9 -29.70 12.95 -25.38
N ARG A 10 -29.08 11.84 -24.94
CA ARG A 10 -29.65 10.94 -23.93
C ARG A 10 -29.06 11.22 -22.55
N GLY A 11 -29.90 11.77 -21.67
CA GLY A 11 -29.66 11.93 -20.22
C GLY A 11 -28.83 13.15 -19.80
N VAL A 12 -28.82 13.44 -18.50
CA VAL A 12 -27.99 14.43 -17.80
C VAL A 12 -27.26 13.74 -16.65
N ILE A 13 -26.09 14.26 -16.28
CA ILE A 13 -25.30 13.82 -15.11
C ILE A 13 -25.09 15.01 -14.17
N LEU A 14 -24.83 14.74 -12.89
CA LEU A 14 -24.49 15.81 -11.95
C LEU A 14 -23.08 16.33 -12.24
N THR A 15 -22.89 17.65 -12.11
CA THR A 15 -21.54 18.23 -12.06
C THR A 15 -20.94 17.97 -10.68
N THR A 16 -19.63 18.15 -10.53
CA THR A 16 -18.95 18.07 -9.22
C THR A 16 -19.64 18.99 -8.18
N LYS A 17 -20.03 20.19 -8.60
CA LYS A 17 -20.80 21.14 -7.77
C LYS A 17 -22.18 20.59 -7.37
N GLY A 18 -22.89 19.96 -8.30
CA GLY A 18 -24.17 19.32 -8.01
C GLY A 18 -24.05 18.13 -7.06
N LEU A 19 -23.03 17.29 -7.23
CA LEU A 19 -22.74 16.17 -6.33
C LEU A 19 -22.42 16.64 -4.91
N ASN A 20 -21.53 17.62 -4.75
CA ASN A 20 -21.18 18.14 -3.42
C ASN A 20 -22.41 18.71 -2.71
N LYS A 21 -23.19 19.54 -3.41
CA LYS A 21 -24.45 20.10 -2.89
C LYS A 21 -25.42 19.00 -2.44
N PHE A 22 -25.53 17.92 -3.20
CA PHE A 22 -26.36 16.77 -2.82
C PHE A 22 -25.82 16.06 -1.58
N PHE A 23 -24.51 15.80 -1.51
CA PHE A 23 -23.89 15.12 -0.38
C PHE A 23 -23.99 15.91 0.92
N GLU A 24 -23.82 17.24 0.86
CA GLU A 24 -24.00 18.15 2.01
C GLU A 24 -25.43 18.04 2.57
N ALA A 25 -26.46 18.15 1.72
CA ALA A 25 -27.84 18.07 2.18
C ALA A 25 -28.22 16.67 2.71
N ARG A 26 -27.64 15.62 2.13
CA ARG A 26 -27.80 14.27 2.64
C ARG A 26 -27.22 14.15 4.05
N GLU A 27 -26.01 14.63 4.25
CA GLU A 27 -25.32 14.59 5.55
C GLU A 27 -26.10 15.36 6.63
N SER A 28 -26.58 16.58 6.34
CA SER A 28 -27.41 17.33 7.28
C SER A 28 -28.66 16.56 7.69
N GLN A 29 -29.29 15.85 6.76
CA GLN A 29 -30.49 15.05 7.06
C GLN A 29 -30.19 13.74 7.77
N GLU A 30 -29.04 13.10 7.53
CA GLU A 30 -28.59 11.92 8.29
C GLU A 30 -28.40 12.28 9.76
N VAL A 31 -27.77 13.44 10.03
CA VAL A 31 -27.60 13.96 11.39
C VAL A 31 -28.93 14.33 12.04
N GLU A 32 -29.78 15.10 11.36
CA GLU A 32 -31.03 15.61 11.94
C GLU A 32 -32.13 14.55 12.06
N LYS A 33 -32.22 13.62 11.10
CA LYS A 33 -33.39 12.75 10.92
C LYS A 33 -33.09 11.26 10.94
N ASN A 34 -31.82 10.87 10.92
CA ASN A 34 -31.41 9.47 10.98
C ASN A 34 -30.49 9.16 12.15
N TYR A 35 -30.54 9.98 13.22
CA TYR A 35 -29.70 9.83 14.41
C TYR A 35 -28.19 9.75 14.10
N GLY A 36 -27.75 10.39 13.02
CA GLY A 36 -26.37 10.35 12.56
C GLY A 36 -25.97 9.07 11.79
N TYR A 37 -26.89 8.12 11.60
CA TYR A 37 -26.64 6.94 10.76
C TYR A 37 -26.74 7.27 9.28
N ARG A 38 -25.84 6.67 8.48
CA ARG A 38 -25.83 6.83 7.02
C ARG A 38 -27.08 6.21 6.39
N TYR A 39 -27.62 6.84 5.36
CA TYR A 39 -28.67 6.21 4.56
C TYR A 39 -28.09 5.10 3.69
N THR A 40 -28.64 3.90 3.87
CA THR A 40 -28.46 2.75 2.98
C THR A 40 -29.06 3.04 1.60
N LEU A 41 -28.67 2.26 0.59
CA LEU A 41 -29.27 2.40 -0.75
C LEU A 41 -30.78 2.13 -0.77
N GLU A 42 -31.28 1.30 0.15
CA GLU A 42 -32.71 1.01 0.30
C GLU A 42 -33.45 2.21 0.91
N GLU A 43 -32.91 2.81 1.98
CA GLU A 43 -33.49 4.02 2.57
C GLU A 43 -33.45 5.22 1.59
N LEU A 44 -32.38 5.34 0.79
CA LEU A 44 -32.31 6.33 -0.28
C LEU A 44 -33.38 6.06 -1.35
N SER A 45 -33.64 4.79 -1.67
CA SER A 45 -34.70 4.40 -2.61
C SER A 45 -36.08 4.76 -2.09
N ASP A 46 -36.38 4.39 -0.85
CA ASP A 46 -37.67 4.68 -0.21
C ASP A 46 -37.93 6.18 -0.12
N ARG A 47 -36.90 6.96 0.21
CA ARG A 47 -37.01 8.41 0.35
C ARG A 47 -37.19 9.14 -0.98
N THR A 48 -36.48 8.70 -2.01
CA THR A 48 -36.44 9.40 -3.31
C THR A 48 -37.51 8.88 -4.27
N GLY A 49 -38.09 7.71 -4.01
CA GLY A 49 -38.93 6.97 -4.94
C GLY A 49 -38.16 6.46 -6.16
N LEU A 50 -36.83 6.49 -6.13
CA LEU A 50 -35.97 6.03 -7.21
C LEU A 50 -35.44 4.64 -6.90
N VAL A 51 -35.52 3.74 -7.88
CA VAL A 51 -34.93 2.40 -7.78
C VAL A 51 -33.43 2.49 -7.40
N PRO A 52 -32.90 1.62 -6.51
CA PRO A 52 -31.51 1.72 -6.03
C PRO A 52 -30.48 1.80 -7.15
N MET A 53 -30.67 1.04 -8.24
CA MET A 53 -29.80 1.09 -9.42
C MET A 53 -29.75 2.46 -10.09
N THR A 54 -30.84 3.23 -10.06
CA THR A 54 -30.90 4.59 -10.60
C THR A 54 -30.14 5.56 -9.72
N ILE A 55 -30.24 5.41 -8.39
CA ILE A 55 -29.47 6.21 -7.42
C ILE A 55 -27.98 5.93 -7.61
N THR A 56 -27.59 4.66 -7.69
CA THR A 56 -26.21 4.26 -7.99
C THR A 56 -25.73 4.83 -9.32
N LYS A 57 -26.57 4.90 -10.37
CA LYS A 57 -26.22 5.55 -11.65
C LYS A 57 -25.98 7.05 -11.49
N VAL A 58 -26.80 7.75 -10.73
CA VAL A 58 -26.63 9.19 -10.45
C VAL A 58 -25.32 9.43 -9.69
N LEU A 59 -25.09 8.69 -8.59
CA LEU A 59 -23.89 8.84 -7.76
C LEU A 59 -22.61 8.48 -8.53
N ASN A 60 -22.68 7.49 -9.43
CA ASN A 60 -21.54 7.08 -10.24
C ASN A 60 -21.30 7.97 -11.47
N CYS A 61 -22.27 8.78 -11.90
CA CYS A 61 -22.22 9.61 -13.11
C CYS A 61 -21.79 8.89 -14.41
N LYS A 62 -21.82 7.54 -14.45
CA LYS A 62 -21.36 6.72 -15.58
C LYS A 62 -22.32 6.72 -16.78
N ALA A 63 -23.60 7.05 -16.54
CA ALA A 63 -24.62 7.12 -17.57
C ALA A 63 -25.60 8.25 -17.26
N GLY A 64 -25.97 9.04 -18.27
CA GLY A 64 -26.95 10.10 -18.11
C GLY A 64 -28.31 9.55 -17.68
N VAL A 65 -28.88 10.12 -16.63
CA VAL A 65 -30.25 9.86 -16.18
C VAL A 65 -31.19 10.93 -16.73
N ASP A 66 -32.50 10.72 -16.66
CA ASP A 66 -33.42 11.80 -17.01
C ASP A 66 -33.27 12.97 -16.03
N LYS A 67 -33.48 14.20 -16.49
CA LYS A 67 -33.41 15.40 -15.65
C LYS A 67 -34.44 15.33 -14.50
N GLN A 68 -35.58 14.68 -14.74
CA GLN A 68 -36.58 14.43 -13.71
C GLN A 68 -36.06 13.54 -12.58
N THR A 69 -35.17 12.59 -12.87
CA THR A 69 -34.49 11.78 -11.86
C THR A 69 -33.62 12.64 -10.93
N LEU A 70 -32.83 13.56 -11.48
CA LEU A 70 -32.02 14.47 -10.67
C LEU A 70 -32.90 15.43 -9.84
N LEU A 71 -34.01 15.89 -10.41
CA LEU A 71 -35.00 16.72 -9.70
C LEU A 71 -35.65 15.97 -8.54
N GLN A 72 -36.05 14.71 -8.74
CA GLN A 72 -36.63 13.86 -7.69
C GLN A 72 -35.61 13.63 -6.56
N LEU A 73 -34.38 13.30 -6.93
CA LEU A 73 -33.29 13.11 -5.98
C LEU A 73 -33.04 14.39 -5.17
N PHE A 74 -32.88 15.54 -5.81
CA PHE A 74 -32.61 16.80 -5.11
C PHE A 74 -33.80 17.21 -4.22
N LYS A 75 -35.03 17.06 -4.71
CA LYS A 75 -36.24 17.40 -3.97
C LYS A 75 -36.40 16.56 -2.70
N ALA A 76 -36.04 15.27 -2.74
CA ALA A 76 -36.09 14.38 -1.57
C ALA A 76 -35.19 14.85 -0.41
N PHE A 77 -34.16 15.63 -0.72
CA PHE A 77 -33.23 16.25 0.22
C PHE A 77 -33.46 17.75 0.42
N GLY A 78 -34.61 18.28 -0.01
CA GLY A 78 -34.95 19.70 0.14
C GLY A 78 -34.12 20.64 -0.73
N LEU A 79 -33.44 20.13 -1.76
CA LEU A 79 -32.60 20.91 -2.66
C LEU A 79 -33.33 21.32 -3.93
N GLU A 80 -32.99 22.49 -4.43
CA GLU A 80 -33.37 22.96 -5.77
C GLU A 80 -32.24 22.63 -6.78
N LEU A 81 -32.57 21.93 -7.87
CA LEU A 81 -31.60 21.59 -8.93
C LEU A 81 -31.40 22.78 -9.88
N ARG A 82 -30.22 23.40 -9.86
CA ARG A 82 -29.88 24.55 -10.74
C ARG A 82 -29.18 24.08 -12.02
N LYS A 83 -29.14 24.93 -13.04
CA LYS A 83 -28.41 24.66 -14.31
C LYS A 83 -26.91 24.38 -14.09
N SER A 84 -26.30 24.90 -13.02
CA SER A 84 -24.90 24.64 -12.65
C SER A 84 -24.66 23.25 -12.07
N ASP A 85 -25.72 22.55 -11.67
CA ASP A 85 -25.65 21.34 -10.86
C ASP A 85 -25.68 20.07 -11.74
N TYR A 86 -25.99 20.20 -13.03
CA TYR A 86 -26.01 19.10 -13.98
C TYR A 86 -25.49 19.52 -15.35
N THR A 87 -24.96 18.55 -16.09
CA THR A 87 -24.49 18.74 -17.47
C THR A 87 -25.02 17.63 -18.37
N PHE A 88 -25.04 17.88 -19.69
CA PHE A 88 -25.35 16.84 -20.66
C PHE A 88 -24.07 16.05 -20.96
N PRO A 89 -24.11 14.71 -20.99
CA PRO A 89 -23.00 13.91 -21.49
C PRO A 89 -22.83 14.22 -22.98
N THR A 90 -21.76 14.94 -23.33
CA THR A 90 -21.50 15.39 -24.71
C THR A 90 -20.96 14.24 -25.55
N PRO A 91 -21.60 13.86 -26.68
CA PRO A 91 -20.97 13.03 -27.69
C PRO A 91 -20.11 13.92 -28.61
N ALA A 92 -18.81 13.65 -28.65
CA ALA A 92 -17.76 14.26 -29.50
C ALA A 92 -17.21 15.64 -29.06
N LEU A 93 -16.11 15.59 -28.31
CA LEU A 93 -14.83 16.11 -28.81
C LEU A 93 -14.03 14.90 -29.32
N VAL A 94 -14.33 14.50 -30.56
CA VAL A 94 -13.40 13.69 -31.36
C VAL A 94 -12.93 14.65 -32.46
N GLN A 95 -11.61 14.90 -32.48
CA GLN A 95 -10.85 15.75 -33.40
C GLN A 95 -10.72 17.24 -33.04
N SER A 96 -10.09 17.52 -31.90
CA SER A 96 -8.65 17.85 -31.98
C SER A 96 -7.93 16.75 -31.21
N LYS A 97 -6.67 16.46 -31.52
CA LYS A 97 -5.78 15.85 -30.52
C LYS A 97 -5.64 16.88 -29.41
N SER A 98 -6.63 16.97 -28.51
CA SER A 98 -6.38 17.44 -27.16
C SER A 98 -5.33 16.47 -26.66
N GLU A 99 -4.10 16.95 -26.48
CA GLU A 99 -3.19 16.27 -25.57
C GLU A 99 -4.04 15.95 -24.33
N ILE A 100 -4.16 14.66 -24.00
CA ILE A 100 -4.66 14.28 -22.69
C ILE A 100 -3.73 15.03 -21.74
N LEU A 101 -4.23 16.03 -21.03
CA LEU A 101 -3.43 16.79 -20.06
C LEU A 101 -3.10 15.82 -18.94
N ARG A 102 -1.98 15.12 -19.11
CA ARG A 102 -1.42 14.21 -18.12
C ARG A 102 -0.84 15.07 -17.03
N ARG A 103 -1.35 14.91 -15.82
CA ARG A 103 -0.88 15.66 -14.66
C ARG A 103 -0.25 14.70 -13.68
N THR A 104 0.97 15.02 -13.28
CA THR A 104 1.76 14.23 -12.34
C THR A 104 2.05 15.08 -11.12
N ASP A 105 1.85 14.52 -9.94
CA ASP A 105 2.28 15.10 -8.68
C ASP A 105 3.15 14.09 -7.94
N TRP A 106 4.45 14.36 -7.95
CA TRP A 106 5.46 13.50 -7.37
C TRP A 106 5.66 13.71 -5.87
N GLY A 107 5.14 14.80 -5.28
CA GLY A 107 5.42 15.17 -3.89
C GLY A 107 6.91 15.04 -3.54
N ASP A 108 7.20 14.36 -2.42
CA ASP A 108 8.56 14.08 -1.94
C ASP A 108 9.14 12.75 -2.47
N ALA A 109 8.75 12.33 -3.68
CA ALA A 109 9.27 11.10 -4.28
C ALA A 109 10.81 11.17 -4.42
N ILE A 110 11.48 10.08 -4.07
CA ILE A 110 12.94 9.99 -4.17
C ILE A 110 13.40 9.95 -5.64
N ASP A 111 14.62 10.42 -5.90
CA ASP A 111 15.25 10.24 -7.20
C ASP A 111 15.62 8.77 -7.43
N VAL A 112 15.30 8.27 -8.63
CA VAL A 112 15.55 6.89 -9.09
C VAL A 112 16.30 6.88 -10.42
N SER A 113 17.07 7.94 -10.69
CA SER A 113 18.05 8.01 -11.78
C SER A 113 19.01 6.82 -11.73
N VAL A 114 19.51 6.50 -10.53
CA VAL A 114 20.31 5.30 -10.23
C VAL A 114 19.40 4.21 -9.65
N PHE A 115 19.16 3.16 -10.43
CA PHE A 115 18.30 2.04 -10.07
C PHE A 115 18.91 0.74 -10.60
N TYR A 116 18.93 -0.31 -9.78
CA TYR A 116 19.58 -1.58 -10.10
C TYR A 116 18.54 -2.71 -10.15
N GLY A 117 18.60 -3.49 -11.23
CA GLY A 117 17.79 -4.69 -11.40
C GLY A 117 16.29 -4.46 -11.43
N ARG A 118 15.57 -5.48 -10.95
CA ARG A 118 14.11 -5.49 -10.72
C ARG A 118 13.24 -5.41 -11.98
N GLU A 119 13.78 -5.79 -13.13
CA GLU A 119 13.03 -5.73 -14.39
C GLU A 119 11.83 -6.68 -14.38
N ASP A 120 11.97 -7.86 -13.78
CA ASP A 120 10.89 -8.84 -13.64
C ASP A 120 9.75 -8.32 -12.75
N GLU A 121 10.08 -7.70 -11.61
CA GLU A 121 9.08 -7.07 -10.73
C GLU A 121 8.42 -5.87 -11.41
N LEU A 122 9.18 -5.02 -12.11
CA LEU A 122 8.64 -3.90 -12.88
C LEU A 122 7.68 -4.37 -13.97
N GLN A 123 8.07 -5.41 -14.72
CA GLN A 123 7.26 -5.98 -15.78
C GLN A 123 5.98 -6.63 -15.24
N THR A 124 6.09 -7.37 -14.12
CA THR A 124 4.95 -7.96 -13.42
C THR A 124 3.96 -6.89 -12.96
N LEU A 125 4.44 -5.84 -12.29
CA LEU A 125 3.59 -4.76 -11.81
C LEU A 125 2.96 -3.97 -12.96
N GLN A 126 3.73 -3.70 -14.03
CA GLN A 126 3.20 -3.07 -15.23
C GLN A 126 2.06 -3.89 -15.84
N ASP A 127 2.23 -5.22 -15.94
CA ASP A 127 1.20 -6.08 -16.50
C ASP A 127 -0.05 -6.09 -15.63
N TRP A 128 0.11 -6.20 -14.31
CA TRP A 128 -1.02 -6.16 -13.39
C TRP A 128 -1.80 -4.86 -13.45
N ILE A 129 -1.10 -3.72 -13.54
CA ILE A 129 -1.71 -2.38 -13.47
C ILE A 129 -2.25 -1.94 -14.83
N VAL A 130 -1.48 -2.14 -15.90
CA VAL A 130 -1.80 -1.63 -17.23
C VAL A 130 -2.63 -2.61 -18.03
N LYS A 131 -2.23 -3.90 -18.08
CA LYS A 131 -2.93 -4.91 -18.89
C LYS A 131 -4.14 -5.45 -18.14
N ASP A 132 -3.94 -5.91 -16.90
CA ASP A 132 -4.99 -6.58 -16.13
C ASP A 132 -5.93 -5.59 -15.40
N CYS A 133 -5.59 -4.29 -15.42
CA CYS A 133 -6.37 -3.22 -14.77
C CYS A 133 -6.64 -3.52 -13.28
N SER A 134 -5.62 -4.03 -12.57
CA SER A 134 -5.67 -4.22 -11.13
C SER A 134 -5.95 -2.88 -10.45
N ARG A 135 -6.91 -2.86 -9.53
CA ARG A 135 -7.45 -1.66 -8.89
C ARG A 135 -6.67 -1.30 -7.63
N PHE A 136 -6.18 -2.33 -6.94
CA PHE A 136 -5.42 -2.18 -5.72
C PHE A 136 -4.26 -3.16 -5.73
N VAL A 137 -3.04 -2.64 -5.70
CA VAL A 137 -1.81 -3.42 -5.71
C VAL A 137 -0.98 -3.08 -4.49
N ALA A 138 -0.51 -4.08 -3.77
CA ALA A 138 0.45 -3.91 -2.68
C ALA A 138 1.83 -4.43 -3.04
N VAL A 139 2.84 -3.57 -2.93
CA VAL A 139 4.25 -3.94 -2.97
C VAL A 139 4.74 -3.98 -1.52
N TYR A 140 5.14 -5.17 -1.06
CA TYR A 140 5.57 -5.35 0.33
C TYR A 140 6.85 -6.16 0.45
N GLY A 141 7.52 -6.10 1.61
CA GLY A 141 8.84 -6.68 1.80
C GLY A 141 9.59 -6.06 2.97
N ILE A 142 10.72 -6.65 3.36
CA ILE A 142 11.51 -6.20 4.51
C ILE A 142 12.00 -4.73 4.36
N GLY A 143 12.31 -4.07 5.47
CA GLY A 143 12.94 -2.74 5.49
C GLY A 143 14.17 -2.66 4.58
N GLY A 144 14.32 -1.55 3.85
CA GLY A 144 15.48 -1.34 2.96
C GLY A 144 15.50 -2.10 1.63
N ILE A 145 14.54 -3.00 1.39
CA ILE A 145 14.55 -3.88 0.19
C ILE A 145 14.35 -3.16 -1.16
N GLY A 146 13.99 -1.88 -1.14
CA GLY A 146 13.82 -1.05 -2.36
C GLY A 146 12.38 -0.77 -2.80
N LYS A 147 11.36 -1.03 -1.96
CA LYS A 147 9.93 -0.82 -2.30
C LYS A 147 9.62 0.60 -2.78
N THR A 148 10.13 1.62 -2.09
CA THR A 148 9.94 3.03 -2.43
C THR A 148 10.54 3.36 -3.79
N ALA A 149 11.78 2.91 -4.05
CA ALA A 149 12.42 3.13 -5.34
C ALA A 149 11.67 2.41 -6.47
N LEU A 150 11.21 1.17 -6.22
CA LEU A 150 10.44 0.40 -7.18
C LEU A 150 9.11 1.07 -7.52
N SER A 151 8.38 1.62 -6.53
CA SER A 151 7.09 2.27 -6.77
C SER A 151 7.24 3.54 -7.62
N VAL A 152 8.28 4.35 -7.36
CA VAL A 152 8.60 5.53 -8.17
C VAL A 152 9.04 5.13 -9.59
N LYS A 153 9.95 4.16 -9.73
CA LYS A 153 10.46 3.72 -11.04
C LYS A 153 9.35 3.14 -11.91
N LEU A 154 8.47 2.34 -11.32
CA LEU A 154 7.28 1.82 -11.98
C LEU A 154 6.38 2.95 -12.47
N ALA A 155 6.09 3.92 -11.61
CA ALA A 155 5.24 5.05 -11.94
C ALA A 155 5.78 5.84 -13.13
N GLN A 156 7.09 6.15 -13.14
CA GLN A 156 7.75 6.84 -14.25
C GLN A 156 7.62 6.06 -15.57
N ARG A 157 7.68 4.72 -15.51
CA ARG A 157 7.55 3.85 -16.69
C ARG A 157 6.13 3.81 -17.24
N ILE A 158 5.12 3.87 -16.38
CA ILE A 158 3.70 3.70 -16.78
C ILE A 158 2.88 4.98 -16.77
N GLN A 159 3.44 6.13 -16.35
CA GLN A 159 2.71 7.40 -16.20
C GLN A 159 1.93 7.83 -17.44
N GLU A 160 2.49 7.58 -18.63
CA GLU A 160 1.86 7.93 -19.91
C GLU A 160 0.52 7.20 -20.17
N LYS A 161 0.24 6.14 -19.40
CA LYS A 161 -0.99 5.35 -19.43
C LYS A 161 -2.08 5.89 -18.51
N PHE A 162 -1.81 6.96 -17.76
CA PHE A 162 -2.72 7.55 -16.78
C PHE A 162 -2.95 9.03 -17.09
N GLU A 163 -4.15 9.51 -16.77
CA GLU A 163 -4.48 10.94 -16.82
C GLU A 163 -3.90 11.67 -15.60
N PHE A 164 -3.98 11.02 -14.43
CA PHE A 164 -3.46 11.55 -13.18
C PHE A 164 -2.51 10.55 -12.53
N VAL A 165 -1.34 11.02 -12.12
CA VAL A 165 -0.38 10.25 -11.32
C VAL A 165 -0.11 11.02 -10.04
N ILE A 166 -0.39 10.40 -8.90
CA ILE A 166 -0.11 10.98 -7.58
C ILE A 166 0.82 10.04 -6.84
N TRP A 167 1.93 10.57 -6.32
CA TRP A 167 2.76 9.89 -5.35
C TRP A 167 2.74 10.66 -4.02
N ARG A 168 2.51 9.94 -2.92
CA ARG A 168 2.48 10.51 -1.56
C ARG A 168 3.23 9.64 -0.57
N SER A 169 4.01 10.29 0.28
CA SER A 169 4.60 9.65 1.45
C SER A 169 3.60 9.64 2.61
N ILE A 170 3.51 8.50 3.30
CA ILE A 170 2.72 8.30 4.51
C ILE A 170 3.63 8.28 5.76
N ARG A 171 4.93 8.57 5.60
CA ARG A 171 5.92 8.48 6.70
C ARG A 171 5.59 9.36 7.90
N ASN A 172 5.06 10.55 7.66
CA ASN A 172 4.64 11.49 8.72
C ASN A 172 3.23 11.18 9.25
N SER A 173 2.66 10.04 8.86
CA SER A 173 1.30 9.62 9.22
C SER A 173 0.26 10.72 8.94
N PRO A 174 0.12 11.22 7.69
CA PRO A 174 -0.98 12.11 7.36
C PRO A 174 -2.32 11.39 7.54
N SER A 175 -3.37 12.11 7.90
CA SER A 175 -4.71 11.50 7.99
C SER A 175 -5.20 11.10 6.60
N VAL A 176 -6.16 10.17 6.55
CA VAL A 176 -6.73 9.75 5.26
C VAL A 176 -7.49 10.90 4.58
N GLU A 177 -8.11 11.77 5.39
CA GLU A 177 -8.85 12.95 4.95
C GLU A 177 -7.92 13.96 4.24
N GLU A 178 -6.69 14.10 4.73
CA GLU A 178 -5.67 14.96 4.13
C GLU A 178 -5.23 14.41 2.77
N ILE A 179 -4.90 13.11 2.70
CA ILE A 179 -4.49 12.45 1.46
C ILE A 179 -5.58 12.52 0.40
N ILE A 180 -6.82 12.20 0.78
CA ILE A 180 -7.97 12.26 -0.13
C ILE A 180 -8.25 13.70 -0.55
N GLY A 181 -8.24 14.65 0.40
CA GLY A 181 -8.49 16.06 0.13
C GLY A 181 -7.52 16.65 -0.88
N LYS A 182 -6.21 16.46 -0.65
CA LYS A 182 -5.15 16.87 -1.58
C LYS A 182 -5.28 16.20 -2.94
N SER A 183 -5.67 14.92 -2.99
CA SER A 183 -5.88 14.22 -4.25
C SER A 183 -7.05 14.77 -5.04
N ILE A 184 -8.17 15.09 -4.37
CA ILE A 184 -9.36 15.69 -5.01
C ILE A 184 -9.05 17.08 -5.55
N GLN A 185 -8.35 17.91 -4.77
CA GLN A 185 -7.89 19.23 -5.22
C GLN A 185 -7.00 19.12 -6.46
N PHE A 186 -6.06 18.17 -6.44
CA PHE A 186 -5.23 17.89 -7.60
C PHE A 186 -6.06 17.50 -8.82
N PHE A 187 -6.99 16.54 -8.72
CA PHE A 187 -7.85 16.14 -9.86
C PHE A 187 -8.66 17.30 -10.43
N ALA A 188 -9.06 18.25 -9.57
CA ALA A 188 -9.84 19.42 -9.92
C ALA A 188 -9.05 20.58 -10.53
N ASP A 189 -7.73 20.41 -10.70
CA ASP A 189 -6.84 21.47 -11.21
C ASP A 189 -6.82 22.70 -10.30
N ASP A 190 -6.80 22.46 -8.98
CA ASP A 190 -6.77 23.49 -7.94
C ASP A 190 -7.91 24.53 -8.02
N GLN A 191 -8.98 24.20 -8.75
CA GLN A 191 -10.23 24.95 -8.64
C GLN A 191 -10.72 24.88 -7.20
N THR A 192 -11.30 25.96 -6.69
CA THR A 192 -11.88 26.04 -5.35
C THR A 192 -13.04 25.05 -5.22
N ILE A 193 -12.71 23.81 -4.85
CA ILE A 193 -13.67 22.78 -4.47
C ILE A 193 -13.81 22.85 -2.96
N ASN A 194 -15.04 23.12 -2.50
CA ASN A 194 -15.41 22.85 -1.12
C ASN A 194 -15.37 21.34 -0.91
N LEU A 195 -14.37 20.88 -0.16
CA LEU A 195 -14.25 19.48 0.22
C LEU A 195 -15.37 19.16 1.22
N PRO A 196 -16.11 18.05 1.04
CA PRO A 196 -17.09 17.61 2.03
C PRO A 196 -16.48 17.47 3.43
N GLU A 197 -17.24 17.70 4.50
CA GLU A 197 -16.71 17.60 5.86
C GLU A 197 -16.50 16.14 6.27
N SER A 198 -17.48 15.26 6.03
CA SER A 198 -17.35 13.83 6.36
C SER A 198 -16.38 13.06 5.45
N LEU A 199 -15.63 12.15 6.06
CA LEU A 199 -14.76 11.19 5.37
C LEU A 199 -15.52 10.38 4.30
N PHE A 200 -16.74 9.96 4.60
CA PHE A 200 -17.58 9.20 3.67
C PHE A 200 -17.86 9.93 2.35
N ASN A 201 -18.23 11.22 2.45
CA ASN A 201 -18.52 12.03 1.29
C ASN A 201 -17.23 12.34 0.51
N ARG A 202 -16.11 12.58 1.20
CA ARG A 202 -14.78 12.70 0.57
C ARG A 202 -14.39 11.43 -0.19
N LEU A 203 -14.53 10.26 0.43
CA LEU A 203 -14.28 8.95 -0.19
C LEU A 203 -15.17 8.72 -1.42
N SER A 204 -16.45 9.09 -1.34
CA SER A 204 -17.40 8.98 -2.45
C SER A 204 -16.98 9.87 -3.63
N LEU A 205 -16.58 11.11 -3.36
CA LEU A 205 -16.08 12.04 -4.37
C LEU A 205 -14.75 11.58 -4.98
N PHE A 206 -13.83 11.09 -4.16
CA PHE A 206 -12.57 10.51 -4.61
C PHE A 206 -12.80 9.34 -5.57
N LEU A 207 -13.67 8.41 -5.20
CA LEU A 207 -14.04 7.26 -6.03
C LEU A 207 -14.74 7.69 -7.33
N HIS A 208 -15.50 8.80 -7.31
CA HIS A 208 -16.06 9.39 -8.53
C HIS A 208 -14.95 9.77 -9.51
N TYR A 209 -13.89 10.46 -9.05
CA TYR A 209 -12.73 10.77 -9.90
C TYR A 209 -12.03 9.50 -10.41
N LEU A 210 -11.83 8.48 -9.57
CA LEU A 210 -11.22 7.21 -9.99
C LEU A 210 -12.03 6.47 -11.07
N LYS A 211 -13.35 6.68 -11.11
CA LYS A 211 -14.26 6.12 -12.13
C LYS A 211 -14.24 6.95 -13.41
N ALA A 212 -14.24 8.27 -13.29
CA ALA A 212 -14.30 9.21 -14.41
C ALA A 212 -12.98 9.27 -15.18
N HIS A 213 -11.86 9.21 -14.47
CA HIS A 213 -10.52 9.34 -15.01
C HIS A 213 -9.69 8.09 -14.73
N ARG A 214 -8.63 7.89 -15.51
CA ARG A 214 -7.65 6.84 -15.25
C ARG A 214 -6.53 7.40 -14.37
N CYS A 215 -6.61 7.13 -13.07
CA CYS A 215 -5.66 7.61 -12.07
C CYS A 215 -4.71 6.50 -11.58
N LEU A 216 -3.44 6.83 -11.37
CA LEU A 216 -2.48 6.04 -10.62
C LEU A 216 -2.16 6.78 -9.32
N ILE A 217 -2.42 6.15 -8.19
CA ILE A 217 -2.19 6.75 -6.87
C ILE A 217 -1.26 5.84 -6.11
N ILE A 218 -0.17 6.40 -5.59
CA ILE A 218 0.89 5.66 -4.92
C ILE A 218 1.06 6.20 -3.52
N LEU A 219 0.88 5.32 -2.53
CA LEU A 219 1.08 5.65 -1.13
C LEU A 219 2.28 4.86 -0.58
N ASP A 220 3.35 5.55 -0.24
CA ASP A 220 4.60 4.96 0.26
C ASP A 220 4.70 5.02 1.78
N GLY A 221 5.11 3.91 2.40
CA GLY A 221 5.37 3.84 3.84
C GLY A 221 4.12 3.59 4.67
N ILE A 222 3.17 2.76 4.18
CA ILE A 222 1.90 2.45 4.88
C ILE A 222 2.13 1.85 6.28
N GLU A 223 3.28 1.27 6.59
CA GLU A 223 3.54 0.71 7.92
C GLU A 223 3.42 1.74 9.07
N THR A 224 3.58 3.03 8.80
CA THR A 224 3.57 4.07 9.85
C THR A 224 2.20 4.31 10.47
N ILE A 225 1.13 3.96 9.75
CA ILE A 225 -0.26 4.04 10.21
C ILE A 225 -0.73 2.75 10.88
N PHE A 226 0.10 1.71 10.93
CA PHE A 226 -0.16 0.48 11.67
C PHE A 226 0.40 0.54 13.09
N GLN A 227 -0.35 -0.07 14.01
CA GLN A 227 0.00 -0.16 15.42
C GLN A 227 1.21 -1.08 15.60
N GLY A 228 2.32 -0.53 16.11
CA GLY A 228 3.48 -1.33 16.52
C GLY A 228 3.22 -2.00 17.87
N GLY A 229 3.90 -3.13 18.12
CA GLY A 229 3.74 -3.92 19.34
C GLY A 229 2.54 -4.88 19.31
N GLU A 230 1.72 -4.82 18.25
CA GLU A 230 0.54 -5.66 18.06
C GLU A 230 0.69 -6.54 16.81
N PRO A 231 -0.11 -7.61 16.65
CA PRO A 231 -0.18 -8.38 15.42
C PRO A 231 -0.48 -7.50 14.20
N VAL A 232 0.11 -7.86 13.06
CA VAL A 232 0.05 -7.07 11.82
C VAL A 232 -1.39 -6.77 11.35
N GLY A 233 -1.60 -5.58 10.80
CA GLY A 233 -2.87 -5.17 10.17
C GLY A 233 -3.86 -4.46 11.09
N GLN A 234 -3.46 -4.17 12.34
CA GLN A 234 -4.16 -3.22 13.20
C GLN A 234 -3.70 -1.80 12.86
N TYR A 235 -4.66 -0.89 12.68
CA TYR A 235 -4.38 0.53 12.48
C TYR A 235 -4.18 1.21 13.83
N ARG A 236 -3.37 2.26 13.84
CA ARG A 236 -3.29 3.18 14.98
C ARG A 236 -4.63 3.92 15.13
N GLU A 237 -4.94 4.31 16.35
CA GLU A 237 -6.10 5.16 16.64
C GLU A 237 -6.07 6.44 15.79
N GLY A 238 -7.18 6.72 15.10
CA GLY A 238 -7.34 7.86 14.20
C GLY A 238 -6.90 7.60 12.76
N TYR A 239 -6.43 6.41 12.43
CA TYR A 239 -5.98 6.02 11.08
C TYR A 239 -6.84 4.93 10.43
N GLU A 240 -7.93 4.53 11.07
CA GLU A 240 -8.86 3.48 10.61
C GLU A 240 -9.49 3.84 9.27
N GLY A 241 -9.62 5.13 8.95
CA GLY A 241 -10.15 5.59 7.67
C GLY A 241 -9.34 5.12 6.45
N TYR A 242 -8.06 4.76 6.61
CA TYR A 242 -7.30 4.09 5.55
C TYR A 242 -7.84 2.69 5.22
N SER A 243 -8.38 1.96 6.21
CA SER A 243 -9.09 0.69 5.96
C SER A 243 -10.32 0.91 5.08
N GLU A 244 -11.10 1.96 5.36
CA GLU A 244 -12.26 2.35 4.53
C GLU A 244 -11.83 2.69 3.09
N LEU A 245 -10.75 3.45 2.92
CA LEU A 245 -10.19 3.76 1.61
C LEU A 245 -9.77 2.50 0.84
N PHE A 246 -8.99 1.62 1.46
CA PHE A 246 -8.47 0.41 0.81
C PHE A 246 -9.59 -0.56 0.42
N LYS A 247 -10.59 -0.75 1.29
CA LYS A 247 -11.77 -1.56 0.97
C LYS A 247 -12.55 -0.95 -0.20
N LEU A 248 -12.83 0.35 -0.14
CA LEU A 248 -13.61 1.05 -1.17
C LEU A 248 -12.99 0.90 -2.56
N VAL A 249 -11.68 1.10 -2.66
CA VAL A 249 -10.93 0.97 -3.92
C VAL A 249 -10.86 -0.50 -4.38
N GLY A 250 -10.60 -1.44 -3.47
CA GLY A 250 -10.52 -2.86 -3.81
C GLY A 250 -11.85 -3.45 -4.31
N GLU A 251 -12.96 -3.07 -3.70
CA GLU A 251 -14.29 -3.64 -3.97
C GLU A 251 -14.99 -2.98 -5.18
N THR A 252 -14.74 -1.70 -5.43
CA THR A 252 -15.49 -0.94 -6.43
C THR A 252 -14.92 -1.06 -7.84
N SER A 253 -15.78 -1.20 -8.86
CA SER A 253 -15.34 -1.17 -10.26
C SER A 253 -14.96 0.23 -10.77
N HIS A 254 -13.68 0.38 -11.14
CA HIS A 254 -13.07 1.54 -11.79
C HIS A 254 -11.87 1.14 -12.66
N GLN A 255 -11.34 2.09 -13.43
CA GLN A 255 -10.17 1.91 -14.33
C GLN A 255 -8.85 2.40 -13.74
N SER A 256 -8.90 3.05 -12.57
CA SER A 256 -7.75 3.55 -11.83
C SER A 256 -7.05 2.46 -11.01
N CYS A 257 -5.85 2.75 -10.51
CA CYS A 257 -5.08 1.87 -9.63
C CYS A 257 -4.56 2.64 -8.41
N LEU A 258 -4.79 2.07 -7.22
CA LEU A 258 -4.08 2.41 -6.00
C LEU A 258 -2.93 1.41 -5.81
N LEU A 259 -1.70 1.91 -5.74
CA LEU A 259 -0.52 1.16 -5.40
C LEU A 259 -0.08 1.57 -3.98
N ILE A 260 0.20 0.60 -3.12
CA ILE A 260 0.80 0.87 -1.82
C ILE A 260 2.17 0.21 -1.72
N ALA A 261 3.11 0.90 -1.07
CA ALA A 261 4.39 0.33 -0.67
C ALA A 261 4.44 0.23 0.86
N SER A 262 4.67 -0.97 1.40
CA SER A 262 4.67 -1.18 2.85
C SER A 262 5.64 -2.25 3.33
N ARG A 263 6.13 -2.14 4.56
CA ARG A 263 6.83 -3.25 5.24
C ARG A 263 5.87 -4.36 5.68
N GLU A 264 4.62 -4.01 5.89
CA GLU A 264 3.59 -4.87 6.46
C GLU A 264 2.45 -5.04 5.45
N LYS A 265 2.05 -6.29 5.16
CA LYS A 265 0.94 -6.55 4.25
C LYS A 265 -0.40 -6.20 4.93
N PRO A 266 -1.20 -5.23 4.42
CA PRO A 266 -2.48 -4.88 5.04
C PRO A 266 -3.49 -6.03 4.95
N LYS A 267 -4.42 -6.09 5.91
CA LYS A 267 -5.45 -7.14 5.98
C LYS A 267 -6.40 -7.11 4.78
N GLU A 268 -6.67 -5.94 4.21
CA GLU A 268 -7.57 -5.75 3.07
C GLU A 268 -7.03 -6.44 1.80
N ILE A 269 -5.70 -6.44 1.62
CA ILE A 269 -5.04 -7.17 0.53
C ILE A 269 -5.23 -8.68 0.71
N ILE A 270 -5.30 -9.17 1.95
CA ILE A 270 -5.50 -10.59 2.25
C ILE A 270 -6.94 -10.99 1.96
N SER A 271 -7.91 -10.18 2.41
CA SER A 271 -9.33 -10.49 2.24
C SER A 271 -9.82 -10.32 0.81
N LEU A 272 -9.31 -9.33 0.08
CA LEU A 272 -9.78 -8.99 -1.28
C LEU A 272 -8.89 -9.56 -2.39
N GLY A 273 -7.67 -9.96 -2.05
CA GLY A 273 -6.64 -10.31 -3.01
C GLY A 273 -6.68 -11.74 -3.53
N GLY A 274 -6.14 -11.95 -4.72
CA GLY A 274 -6.02 -13.27 -5.35
C GLY A 274 -5.37 -13.20 -6.73
N ALA A 275 -4.83 -14.32 -7.21
CA ALA A 275 -4.06 -14.36 -8.47
C ALA A 275 -4.87 -13.88 -9.69
N SER A 276 -6.17 -14.19 -9.72
CA SER A 276 -7.09 -13.78 -10.78
C SER A 276 -7.98 -12.59 -10.40
N LEU A 277 -7.77 -11.98 -9.22
CA LEU A 277 -8.59 -10.89 -8.71
C LEU A 277 -7.96 -9.52 -9.04
N PRO A 278 -8.77 -8.45 -9.05
CA PRO A 278 -8.30 -7.08 -9.31
C PRO A 278 -7.51 -6.48 -8.14
N VAL A 279 -7.42 -7.19 -7.01
CA VAL A 279 -6.57 -6.85 -5.88
C VAL A 279 -5.41 -7.84 -5.85
N ARG A 280 -4.19 -7.32 -5.92
CA ARG A 280 -2.97 -8.14 -6.03
C ARG A 280 -1.88 -7.66 -5.09
N SER A 281 -0.90 -8.52 -4.84
CA SER A 281 0.23 -8.18 -3.99
C SER A 281 1.50 -8.83 -4.47
N LEU A 282 2.60 -8.09 -4.48
CA LEU A 282 3.93 -8.56 -4.82
C LEU A 282 4.84 -8.41 -3.61
N GLN A 283 5.42 -9.53 -3.17
CA GLN A 283 6.48 -9.52 -2.18
C GLN A 283 7.82 -9.30 -2.88
N ILE A 284 8.58 -8.29 -2.46
CA ILE A 284 9.91 -8.00 -2.97
C ILE A 284 10.94 -8.81 -2.20
N VAL A 285 11.76 -9.54 -2.94
CA VAL A 285 12.84 -10.40 -2.42
C VAL A 285 14.21 -9.74 -2.56
N GLY A 286 15.30 -10.40 -2.17
CA GLY A 286 16.66 -9.87 -2.34
C GLY A 286 17.04 -9.64 -3.81
N LEU A 287 18.04 -8.78 -4.04
CA LEU A 287 18.70 -8.67 -5.35
C LEU A 287 19.59 -9.87 -5.62
N GLU A 288 19.78 -10.16 -6.91
CA GLU A 288 20.67 -11.21 -7.39
C GLU A 288 22.10 -10.70 -7.67
N THR A 289 23.01 -11.63 -7.96
CA THR A 289 24.45 -11.39 -8.11
C THR A 289 24.80 -10.22 -9.03
N ALA A 290 24.16 -10.11 -10.20
CA ALA A 290 24.45 -9.05 -11.15
C ALA A 290 24.15 -7.65 -10.58
N ASP A 291 23.01 -7.50 -9.90
CA ASP A 291 22.56 -6.23 -9.34
C ASP A 291 23.34 -5.87 -8.07
N VAL A 292 23.70 -6.86 -7.26
CA VAL A 292 24.56 -6.65 -6.09
C VAL A 292 25.94 -6.17 -6.52
N LYS A 293 26.55 -6.78 -7.55
CA LYS A 293 27.81 -6.30 -8.12
C LYS A 293 27.71 -4.86 -8.61
N ALA A 294 26.60 -4.48 -9.24
CA ALA A 294 26.38 -3.09 -9.67
C ALA A 294 26.33 -2.10 -8.48
N ILE A 295 25.68 -2.49 -7.37
CA ILE A 295 25.70 -1.70 -6.13
C ILE A 295 27.13 -1.55 -5.58
N LEU A 296 27.89 -2.65 -5.49
CA LEU A 296 29.26 -2.65 -4.98
C LEU A 296 30.18 -1.77 -5.83
N ASN A 297 30.09 -1.88 -7.15
CA ASN A 297 30.85 -1.03 -8.09
C ASN A 297 30.54 0.46 -7.87
N SER A 298 29.28 0.82 -7.63
CA SER A 298 28.88 2.21 -7.35
C SER A 298 29.43 2.76 -6.03
N LYS A 299 29.90 1.87 -5.15
CA LYS A 299 30.52 2.18 -3.86
C LYS A 299 32.05 2.10 -3.90
N GLY A 300 32.65 1.88 -5.07
CA GLY A 300 34.10 1.83 -5.26
C GLY A 300 34.72 0.45 -5.06
N ILE A 301 33.93 -0.57 -4.74
CA ILE A 301 34.41 -1.96 -4.63
C ILE A 301 34.31 -2.61 -6.00
N LEU A 302 35.44 -2.65 -6.70
CA LEU A 302 35.54 -3.15 -8.08
C LEU A 302 36.03 -4.61 -8.11
N ASN A 303 35.77 -5.30 -9.23
CA ASN A 303 36.28 -6.65 -9.53
C ASN A 303 35.91 -7.74 -8.50
N VAL A 304 34.76 -7.61 -7.85
CA VAL A 304 34.25 -8.59 -6.88
C VAL A 304 33.99 -9.94 -7.55
N SER A 305 34.54 -11.01 -6.97
CA SER A 305 34.31 -12.38 -7.44
C SER A 305 32.85 -12.82 -7.24
N ASP A 306 32.39 -13.83 -7.99
CA ASP A 306 31.04 -14.39 -7.76
C ASP A 306 30.90 -14.99 -6.35
N ALA A 307 31.96 -15.60 -5.82
CA ALA A 307 31.96 -16.19 -4.48
C ALA A 307 31.79 -15.13 -3.38
N GLU A 308 32.56 -14.04 -3.43
CA GLU A 308 32.44 -12.93 -2.45
C GLU A 308 31.07 -12.26 -2.56
N CYS A 309 30.55 -12.10 -3.77
CA CYS A 309 29.22 -11.53 -3.98
C CYS A 309 28.12 -12.45 -3.40
N LEU A 310 28.23 -13.76 -3.60
CA LEU A 310 27.30 -14.73 -3.02
C LEU A 310 27.36 -14.73 -1.50
N GLN A 311 28.55 -14.59 -0.91
CA GLN A 311 28.70 -14.48 0.54
C GLN A 311 27.97 -13.25 1.11
N LEU A 312 28.10 -12.08 0.46
CA LEU A 312 27.34 -10.89 0.83
C LEU A 312 25.82 -11.09 0.67
N ILE A 313 25.39 -11.74 -0.42
CA ILE A 313 23.97 -12.04 -0.64
C ILE A 313 23.43 -12.97 0.44
N GLU A 314 24.19 -13.99 0.83
CA GLU A 314 23.80 -14.93 1.87
C GLU A 314 23.66 -14.22 3.22
N SER A 315 24.64 -13.39 3.61
CA SER A 315 24.61 -12.66 4.88
C SER A 315 23.47 -11.63 4.96
N TYR A 316 23.30 -10.82 3.91
CA TYR A 316 22.40 -9.68 3.91
C TYR A 316 21.09 -9.89 3.12
N GLY A 317 20.89 -11.11 2.60
CA GLY A 317 19.69 -11.51 1.87
C GLY A 317 19.39 -10.67 0.63
N GLY A 318 20.44 -10.16 -0.04
CA GLY A 318 20.33 -9.27 -1.20
C GLY A 318 19.66 -7.91 -0.91
N ASN A 319 19.64 -7.46 0.34
CA ASN A 319 18.98 -6.20 0.72
C ASN A 319 19.79 -4.98 0.24
N PRO A 320 19.26 -4.13 -0.68
CA PRO A 320 20.01 -3.02 -1.26
C PRO A 320 20.51 -2.00 -0.24
N GLN A 321 19.70 -1.68 0.78
CA GLN A 321 20.12 -0.71 1.80
C GLN A 321 21.23 -1.27 2.68
N ALA A 322 21.08 -2.53 3.13
CA ALA A 322 22.11 -3.19 3.92
C ALA A 322 23.43 -3.33 3.13
N LEU A 323 23.34 -3.72 1.86
CA LEU A 323 24.50 -3.83 0.98
C LEU A 323 25.18 -2.47 0.75
N LYS A 324 24.44 -1.38 0.62
CA LYS A 324 25.02 -0.02 0.51
C LYS A 324 25.76 0.40 1.78
N ILE A 325 25.22 0.08 2.96
CA ILE A 325 25.85 0.35 4.26
C ILE A 325 27.15 -0.44 4.35
N VAL A 326 27.07 -1.76 4.18
CA VAL A 326 28.22 -2.67 4.33
C VAL A 326 29.29 -2.39 3.29
N ALA A 327 28.92 -2.10 2.04
CA ALA A 327 29.89 -1.71 1.02
C ALA A 327 30.67 -0.43 1.40
N THR A 328 30.01 0.52 2.06
CA THR A 328 30.69 1.72 2.55
C THR A 328 31.68 1.35 3.67
N SER A 329 31.28 0.51 4.62
CA SER A 329 32.18 0.04 5.68
C SER A 329 33.34 -0.82 5.18
N ILE A 330 33.12 -1.69 4.19
CA ILE A 330 34.17 -2.48 3.55
C ILE A 330 35.18 -1.56 2.85
N GLN A 331 34.69 -0.54 2.15
CA GLN A 331 35.54 0.43 1.48
C GLN A 331 36.37 1.24 2.50
N ASP A 332 35.74 1.75 3.55
CA ASP A 332 36.37 2.68 4.48
C ASP A 332 37.30 2.00 5.49
N LEU A 333 36.95 0.81 5.98
CA LEU A 333 37.67 0.12 7.06
C LEU A 333 38.61 -0.97 6.55
N PHE A 334 38.34 -1.54 5.37
CA PHE A 334 39.07 -2.69 4.82
C PHE A 334 39.61 -2.42 3.41
N ALA A 335 39.63 -1.15 2.97
CA ALA A 335 40.12 -0.74 1.65
C ALA A 335 39.50 -1.53 0.48
N GLY A 336 38.24 -1.96 0.60
CA GLY A 336 37.54 -2.75 -0.41
C GLY A 336 37.70 -4.26 -0.28
N ASN A 337 38.43 -4.77 0.71
CA ASN A 337 38.67 -6.21 0.89
C ASN A 337 37.51 -6.90 1.63
N ILE A 338 36.67 -7.62 0.86
CA ILE A 338 35.51 -8.35 1.38
C ILE A 338 35.91 -9.52 2.27
N SER A 339 37.00 -10.22 1.91
CA SER A 339 37.49 -11.38 2.66
C SER A 339 37.98 -10.98 4.06
N GLU A 340 38.68 -9.85 4.18
CA GLU A 340 39.15 -9.32 5.47
C GLU A 340 38.00 -8.85 6.36
N PHE A 341 36.97 -8.25 5.77
CA PHE A 341 35.73 -7.89 6.46
C PHE A 341 35.06 -9.14 7.07
N PHE A 342 34.88 -10.20 6.29
CA PHE A 342 34.25 -11.42 6.80
C PHE A 342 35.11 -12.19 7.81
N ALA A 343 36.43 -12.00 7.80
CA ALA A 343 37.32 -12.58 8.82
C ALA A 343 37.01 -12.07 10.24
N GLN A 344 36.30 -10.93 10.38
CA GLN A 344 35.89 -10.39 11.69
C GLN A 344 34.71 -11.14 12.32
N ASN A 345 33.98 -11.96 11.56
CA ASN A 345 32.80 -12.71 12.02
C ASN A 345 31.67 -11.85 12.64
N ILE A 346 31.57 -10.57 12.26
CA ILE A 346 30.51 -9.66 12.70
C ILE A 346 29.85 -9.07 11.45
N THR A 347 28.56 -9.36 11.25
CA THR A 347 27.80 -8.85 10.09
C THR A 347 26.77 -7.79 10.46
N VAL A 348 26.41 -7.69 11.75
CA VAL A 348 25.47 -6.70 12.27
C VAL A 348 26.20 -5.69 13.16
N PHE A 349 26.24 -4.44 12.71
CA PHE A 349 26.89 -3.31 13.37
C PHE A 349 26.31 -1.97 12.87
N GLY A 350 26.45 -0.90 13.66
CA GLY A 350 26.10 0.47 13.27
C GLY A 350 24.72 0.58 12.61
N ASP A 351 24.65 1.20 11.44
CA ASP A 351 23.42 1.44 10.68
C ASP A 351 22.65 0.15 10.30
N ILE A 352 23.31 -1.02 10.23
CA ILE A 352 22.62 -2.31 10.03
C ILE A 352 21.77 -2.66 11.25
N GLN A 353 22.30 -2.41 12.44
CA GLN A 353 21.57 -2.63 13.69
C GLN A 353 20.35 -1.70 13.76
N GLU A 354 20.51 -0.41 13.44
CA GLU A 354 19.41 0.55 13.42
C GLU A 354 18.30 0.17 12.42
N LEU A 355 18.69 -0.32 11.24
CA LEU A 355 17.74 -0.79 10.22
C LEU A 355 16.88 -1.95 10.72
N LEU A 356 17.48 -2.88 11.48
CA LEU A 356 16.81 -4.04 12.05
C LEU A 356 16.00 -3.67 13.31
N ASP A 357 16.50 -2.73 14.13
CA ASP A 357 15.80 -2.15 15.29
C ASP A 357 14.43 -1.60 14.88
N GLN A 358 14.38 -0.84 13.79
CA GLN A 358 13.12 -0.29 13.27
C GLN A 358 12.07 -1.35 12.93
N GLN A 359 12.48 -2.57 12.59
CA GLN A 359 11.56 -3.68 12.32
C GLN A 359 11.20 -4.42 13.60
N PHE A 360 12.22 -4.73 14.42
CA PHE A 360 12.08 -5.56 15.60
C PHE A 360 11.26 -4.88 16.70
N ASN A 361 11.43 -3.57 16.88
CA ASN A 361 10.70 -2.80 17.89
C ASN A 361 9.20 -2.67 17.58
N ARG A 362 8.77 -3.03 16.36
CA ARG A 362 7.35 -3.05 15.97
C ARG A 362 6.68 -4.39 16.23
N LEU A 363 7.44 -5.42 16.59
CA LEU A 363 6.93 -6.75 16.85
C LEU A 363 6.20 -6.79 18.20
N SER A 364 5.17 -7.63 18.30
CA SER A 364 4.59 -7.99 19.59
C SER A 364 5.55 -8.84 20.41
N VAL A 365 5.28 -8.94 21.72
CA VAL A 365 6.09 -9.78 22.63
C VAL A 365 6.19 -11.22 22.12
N LEU A 366 5.07 -11.81 21.71
CA LEU A 366 5.04 -13.19 21.19
C LEU A 366 5.80 -13.31 19.86
N GLU A 367 5.71 -12.31 18.98
CA GLU A 367 6.51 -12.28 17.75
C GLU A 367 8.02 -12.24 18.07
N GLN A 368 8.44 -11.44 19.06
CA GLN A 368 9.84 -11.37 19.50
C GLN A 368 10.31 -12.69 20.12
N GLU A 369 9.50 -13.33 20.97
CA GLU A 369 9.79 -14.65 21.55
C GLU A 369 10.01 -15.72 20.48
N ILE A 370 9.15 -15.74 19.45
CA ILE A 370 9.31 -16.65 18.32
C ILE A 370 10.61 -16.36 17.55
N MET A 371 10.96 -15.08 17.35
CA MET A 371 12.22 -14.71 16.71
C MET A 371 13.41 -15.19 17.54
N TYR A 372 13.40 -15.00 18.86
CA TYR A 372 14.45 -15.50 19.75
C TYR A 372 14.60 -17.02 19.68
N TRP A 373 13.49 -17.75 19.71
CA TRP A 373 13.51 -19.20 19.59
C TRP A 373 14.04 -19.66 18.22
N LEU A 374 13.62 -19.02 17.12
CA LEU A 374 14.16 -19.31 15.79
C LEU A 374 15.64 -18.97 15.67
N ALA A 375 16.13 -17.96 16.39
CA ALA A 375 17.54 -17.60 16.35
C ALA A 375 18.44 -18.62 17.05
N MET A 376 17.92 -19.31 18.08
CA MET A 376 18.56 -20.44 18.75
C MET A 376 18.56 -21.71 17.88
N ASN A 377 17.49 -21.92 17.12
CA ASN A 377 17.35 -23.05 16.23
C ASN A 377 18.03 -22.77 14.88
N GLN A 378 19.27 -23.22 14.73
CA GLN A 378 20.06 -22.99 13.51
C GLN A 378 19.46 -23.63 12.24
N LYS A 379 18.56 -24.60 12.39
CA LYS A 379 17.94 -25.32 11.27
C LYS A 379 16.54 -24.78 10.97
N PRO A 380 16.12 -24.73 9.69
CA PRO A 380 14.74 -24.41 9.33
C PRO A 380 13.74 -25.36 9.99
N VAL A 381 12.60 -24.82 10.45
CA VAL A 381 11.60 -25.55 11.26
C VAL A 381 10.23 -25.60 10.58
N LYS A 382 9.48 -26.68 10.77
CA LYS A 382 8.10 -26.79 10.29
C LYS A 382 7.10 -26.20 11.28
N LEU A 383 5.91 -25.81 10.81
CA LEU A 383 4.81 -25.33 11.69
C LEU A 383 4.48 -26.27 12.85
N ASN A 384 4.49 -27.58 12.63
CA ASN A 384 4.22 -28.55 13.69
C ASN A 384 5.33 -28.61 14.77
N GLN A 385 6.55 -28.18 14.46
CA GLN A 385 7.62 -28.10 15.45
C GLN A 385 7.45 -26.89 16.37
N PHE A 386 6.78 -25.82 15.90
CA PHE A 386 6.33 -24.77 16.82
C PHE A 386 5.36 -25.35 17.85
N SER A 387 4.50 -26.32 17.48
CA SER A 387 3.52 -26.92 18.39
C SER A 387 4.07 -27.94 19.37
N GLN A 388 5.15 -28.65 19.03
CA GLN A 388 5.75 -29.70 19.88
C GLN A 388 6.45 -29.12 21.12
N ASN A 389 6.86 -27.86 21.03
CA ASN A 389 7.58 -27.16 22.08
C ASN A 389 6.66 -26.28 22.93
N ILE A 390 5.35 -26.21 22.59
CA ILE A 390 4.37 -25.44 23.34
C ILE A 390 3.89 -26.25 24.55
N THR A 391 4.17 -25.76 25.76
CA THR A 391 3.74 -26.36 27.04
C THR A 391 2.21 -26.40 27.19
N TYR A 392 1.47 -25.54 26.48
CA TYR A 392 0.03 -25.30 26.63
C TYR A 392 -0.70 -25.29 25.27
N PRO A 393 -1.35 -26.40 24.85
CA PRO A 393 -1.97 -26.55 23.53
C PRO A 393 -2.98 -25.44 23.15
N GLU A 394 -3.63 -24.81 24.14
CA GLU A 394 -4.54 -23.68 23.96
C GLU A 394 -3.87 -22.42 23.38
N LYS A 395 -2.54 -22.31 23.43
CA LYS A 395 -1.78 -21.20 22.84
C LYS A 395 -1.46 -21.39 21.36
N LEU A 396 -1.73 -22.56 20.78
CA LEU A 396 -1.40 -22.85 19.38
C LEU A 396 -2.00 -21.83 18.38
N PRO A 397 -3.25 -21.37 18.50
CA PRO A 397 -3.79 -20.33 17.61
C PRO A 397 -3.02 -19.02 17.68
N GLN A 398 -2.54 -18.62 18.87
CA GLN A 398 -1.77 -17.40 19.07
C GLN A 398 -0.39 -17.51 18.40
N VAL A 399 0.28 -18.64 18.56
CA VAL A 399 1.58 -18.92 17.92
C VAL A 399 1.45 -18.94 16.40
N LEU A 400 0.42 -19.60 15.86
CA LEU A 400 0.16 -19.60 14.42
C LEU A 400 -0.11 -18.19 13.89
N GLY A 401 -0.91 -17.39 14.62
CA GLY A 401 -1.16 -15.99 14.29
C GLY A 401 0.11 -15.14 14.30
N ALA A 402 1.00 -15.35 15.26
CA ALA A 402 2.27 -14.65 15.36
C ALA A 402 3.25 -15.05 14.24
N VAL A 403 3.36 -16.34 13.91
CA VAL A 403 4.15 -16.80 12.75
C VAL A 403 3.61 -16.20 11.45
N GLU A 404 2.29 -16.19 11.27
CA GLU A 404 1.66 -15.57 10.11
C GLU A 404 1.95 -14.06 10.05
N SER A 405 1.89 -13.39 11.20
CA SER A 405 2.20 -11.97 11.32
C SER A 405 3.65 -11.67 10.93
N LEU A 406 4.62 -12.44 11.44
CA LEU A 406 6.04 -12.32 11.06
C LEU A 406 6.27 -12.55 9.55
N ARG A 407 5.54 -13.49 8.93
CA ARG A 407 5.59 -13.69 7.47
C ARG A 407 5.05 -12.48 6.70
N ARG A 408 3.95 -11.89 7.15
CA ARG A 408 3.35 -10.69 6.55
C ARG A 408 4.22 -9.45 6.70
N ARG A 409 5.16 -9.45 7.67
CA ARG A 409 6.26 -8.48 7.82
C ARG A 409 7.51 -8.82 7.00
N SER A 410 7.52 -9.94 6.29
CA SER A 410 8.66 -10.46 5.51
C SER A 410 9.94 -10.69 6.34
N LEU A 411 9.79 -11.06 7.62
CA LEU A 411 10.91 -11.35 8.53
C LEU A 411 11.27 -12.83 8.60
N LEU A 412 10.39 -13.71 8.11
CA LEU A 412 10.63 -15.15 8.00
C LEU A 412 10.81 -15.56 6.55
N GLU A 413 11.79 -16.43 6.33
CA GLU A 413 11.90 -17.20 5.11
C GLU A 413 10.93 -18.38 5.17
N ASN A 414 10.43 -18.81 4.01
CA ASN A 414 9.60 -20.00 3.90
C ASN A 414 10.03 -20.81 2.69
N ASN A 415 10.76 -21.88 2.95
CA ASN A 415 11.21 -22.82 1.92
C ASN A 415 10.40 -24.11 2.07
N HIS A 416 9.41 -24.31 1.21
CA HIS A 416 8.56 -25.51 1.21
C HIS A 416 7.92 -25.86 2.57
N GLY A 417 7.50 -24.85 3.34
CA GLY A 417 6.87 -25.02 4.66
C GLY A 417 7.86 -25.08 5.82
N PHE A 418 9.16 -24.83 5.56
CA PHE A 418 10.17 -24.65 6.59
C PHE A 418 10.47 -23.16 6.79
N PHE A 419 10.42 -22.73 8.04
CA PHE A 419 10.61 -21.35 8.48
C PHE A 419 12.00 -21.16 9.06
N SER A 420 12.64 -20.06 8.70
CA SER A 420 13.95 -19.66 9.20
C SER A 420 14.10 -18.15 9.23
N LEU A 421 15.08 -17.69 10.00
CA LEU A 421 15.58 -16.32 9.94
C LEU A 421 16.72 -16.23 8.93
N LYS A 422 16.77 -15.10 8.20
CA LYS A 422 17.95 -14.70 7.42
C LYS A 422 19.17 -14.54 8.33
N PRO A 423 20.41 -14.78 7.84
CA PRO A 423 21.62 -14.72 8.66
C PRO A 423 21.79 -13.41 9.45
N ALA A 424 21.75 -12.24 8.80
CA ALA A 424 21.86 -10.96 9.51
C ALA A 424 20.73 -10.73 10.54
N VAL A 425 19.50 -11.18 10.24
CA VAL A 425 18.38 -11.08 11.20
C VAL A 425 18.63 -11.99 12.40
N ARG A 426 19.14 -13.21 12.17
CA ARG A 426 19.49 -14.16 13.23
C ARG A 426 20.59 -13.61 14.13
N GLU A 427 21.66 -13.07 13.54
CA GLU A 427 22.77 -12.47 14.30
C GLU A 427 22.26 -11.32 15.16
N TYR A 428 21.49 -10.40 14.58
CA TYR A 428 20.86 -9.29 15.30
C TYR A 428 19.99 -9.76 16.47
N VAL A 429 19.12 -10.74 16.25
CA VAL A 429 18.25 -11.29 17.29
C VAL A 429 19.07 -11.94 18.40
N ASN A 430 20.15 -12.64 18.07
CA ASN A 430 21.07 -13.20 19.07
C ASN A 430 21.80 -12.12 19.87
N GLN A 431 22.28 -11.04 19.23
CA GLN A 431 22.88 -9.90 19.92
C GLN A 431 21.89 -9.23 20.88
N LYS A 432 20.66 -8.94 20.42
CA LYS A 432 19.59 -8.37 21.25
C LYS A 432 19.27 -9.23 22.45
N ARG A 433 19.12 -10.54 22.24
CA ARG A 433 18.87 -11.50 23.32
C ARG A 433 19.98 -11.50 24.36
N LEU A 434 21.25 -11.40 23.96
CA LEU A 434 22.37 -11.35 24.89
C LEU A 434 22.32 -10.06 25.72
N VAL A 435 22.08 -8.92 25.09
CA VAL A 435 21.94 -7.63 25.81
C VAL A 435 20.76 -7.69 26.78
N GLU A 436 19.57 -8.09 26.33
CA GLU A 436 18.37 -8.17 27.18
C GLU A 436 18.44 -9.28 28.23
N GLY A 437 19.13 -10.39 27.93
CA GLY A 437 19.37 -11.50 28.85
C GLY A 437 20.32 -11.12 29.99
N VAL A 438 21.33 -10.29 29.71
CA VAL A 438 22.20 -9.68 30.73
C VAL A 438 21.41 -8.73 31.65
N PHE A 439 20.25 -8.20 31.23
CA PHE A 439 19.33 -7.43 32.07
C PHE A 439 18.24 -8.27 32.77
N LYS A 440 18.04 -9.54 32.40
CA LYS A 440 17.00 -10.42 32.97
C LYS A 440 17.51 -11.43 34.00
N GLU A 441 18.80 -11.46 34.32
CA GLU A 441 19.31 -12.30 35.43
C GLU A 441 18.77 -11.89 36.82
N GLU A 442 18.03 -10.77 36.94
CA GLU A 442 17.29 -10.40 38.17
C GLU A 442 15.77 -10.64 38.14
N ASN A 443 15.19 -11.18 37.05
CA ASN A 443 13.78 -11.60 37.08
C ASN A 443 13.57 -12.87 36.25
N GLU A 444 13.16 -13.93 36.96
CA GLU A 444 12.94 -15.30 36.51
C GLU A 444 12.40 -15.44 35.08
N LEU A 445 13.15 -16.25 34.32
CA LEU A 445 12.90 -16.70 32.97
C LEU A 445 11.55 -17.44 32.85
N VAL A 446 10.57 -16.86 32.14
CA VAL A 446 9.32 -17.52 31.74
C VAL A 446 9.47 -18.22 30.39
N ILE A 447 10.62 -18.84 30.11
CA ILE A 447 10.81 -19.72 28.94
C ILE A 447 11.72 -20.87 29.40
N GLY A 448 11.22 -21.68 30.32
CA GLY A 448 11.84 -22.95 30.67
C GLY A 448 11.54 -23.98 29.59
N ASN A 449 12.59 -24.53 28.97
CA ASN A 449 12.59 -25.69 28.08
C ASN A 449 11.37 -25.77 27.13
N TRP A 450 11.48 -25.06 26.00
CA TRP A 450 10.61 -25.20 24.83
C TRP A 450 11.20 -26.22 23.87
#